data_AF-A0A645HZC1-F1
#
_entry.id   AF-A0A645HZC1-F1
#
_cell.length_a   1.000
_cell.length_b   1.000
_cell.length_c   1.000
_cell.angle_alpha   90.00
_cell.angle_beta   90.00
_cell.angle_gamma   90.00
#
_symmetry.space_group_name_H-M   'P 1'
#
loop_
_entity.id
_entity.type
_entity.pdbx_description
1 polymer ?
#
loop_
_entity_poly.entity_id
_entity_poly.type
_entity_poly.pdbx_seq_one_letter_code
_entity_poly.pdbx_strand_id
1 'polypeptide(L)'
;MYYSDPEKFTTDELIKAAWIFSEHVTDPQSLKKAVEWAEKVNMNVQNPQNTYILAKLYAKTGNKDGALLYAKLSKYLAESQGQDSSLATQLLETLK
;
A
#
# COMPACT_ATOMS: atom_id res chain seq x y z
N MET A 1 -26.92 17.48 -3.22
CA MET A 1 -25.66 17.59 -2.46
C MET A 1 -25.60 16.42 -1.51
N TYR A 2 -24.84 15.38 -1.84
CA TYR A 2 -24.62 14.23 -0.94
C TYR A 2 -23.45 14.58 -0.03
N TYR A 3 -23.76 15.13 1.16
CA TYR A 3 -22.82 15.02 2.26
C TYR A 3 -22.90 13.58 2.75
N SER A 4 -22.08 12.72 2.15
CA SER A 4 -21.72 11.45 2.77
C SER A 4 -21.10 11.79 4.12
N ASP A 5 -21.58 11.11 5.16
CA ASP A 5 -21.03 11.07 6.52
C ASP A 5 -19.56 11.55 6.58
N PRO A 6 -19.28 12.81 6.99
CA PRO A 6 -17.94 13.41 6.88
C PRO A 6 -16.88 12.66 7.70
N GLU A 7 -17.30 11.68 8.51
CA GLU A 7 -16.45 10.81 9.32
C GLU A 7 -15.98 9.54 8.60
N LYS A 8 -16.47 9.23 7.39
CA LYS A 8 -16.12 7.98 6.67
C LYS A 8 -15.47 8.25 5.32
N PHE A 9 -14.14 8.30 5.32
CA PHE A 9 -13.34 8.26 4.08
C PHE A 9 -13.61 6.99 3.27
N THR A 10 -13.71 7.15 1.96
CA THR A 10 -13.85 6.05 1.00
C THR A 10 -12.55 5.28 0.85
N THR A 11 -12.63 4.03 0.37
CA THR A 11 -11.45 3.19 0.05
C THR A 11 -10.48 3.92 -0.87
N ASP A 12 -10.99 4.64 -1.87
CA ASP A 12 -10.19 5.36 -2.86
C ASP A 12 -9.46 6.56 -2.26
N GLU A 13 -10.11 7.32 -1.37
CA GLU A 13 -9.48 8.43 -0.66
C GLU A 13 -8.37 7.93 0.27
N LEU A 14 -8.64 6.84 1.00
CA LEU A 14 -7.68 6.23 1.92
C LEU A 14 -6.44 5.73 1.19
N ILE A 15 -6.60 5.01 0.06
CA ILE A 15 -5.45 4.47 -0.66
C ILE A 15 -4.67 5.56 -1.39
N LYS A 16 -5.35 6.59 -1.89
CA LYS A 16 -4.70 7.76 -2.49
C LYS A 16 -3.84 8.50 -1.45
N ALA A 17 -4.37 8.68 -0.24
CA ALA A 17 -3.60 9.26 0.87
C ALA A 17 -2.40 8.37 1.23
N ALA A 18 -2.61 7.06 1.38
CA ALA A 18 -1.55 6.10 1.68
C ALA A 18 -0.43 6.10 0.63
N TRP A 19 -0.78 6.20 -0.66
CA TRP A 19 0.18 6.33 -1.76
C TRP A 19 1.03 7.60 -1.61
N ILE A 20 0.40 8.77 -1.43
CA ILE A 20 1.11 10.05 -1.23
C ILE A 20 2.11 9.96 -0.07
N PHE A 21 1.71 9.34 1.04
CA PHE A 21 2.58 9.16 2.20
C PHE A 21 3.74 8.20 1.88
N SER A 22 3.47 7.12 1.15
CA SER A 22 4.49 6.19 0.69
C SER A 22 5.54 6.86 -0.20
N GLU A 23 5.17 7.86 -0.99
CA GLU A 23 6.09 8.61 -1.87
C GLU A 23 6.84 9.72 -1.12
N HIS A 24 6.14 10.52 -0.32
CA HIS A 24 6.65 11.84 0.07
C HIS A 24 6.90 12.03 1.57
N VAL A 25 6.39 11.15 2.43
CA VAL A 25 6.47 11.34 3.89
C VAL A 25 7.54 10.44 4.50
N THR A 26 8.35 10.97 5.42
CA THR A 26 9.38 10.23 6.16
C THR A 26 9.13 10.16 7.65
N ASP A 27 8.17 10.93 8.17
CA ASP A 27 7.76 10.90 9.58
C ASP A 27 7.18 9.51 9.95
N PRO A 28 7.76 8.80 10.94
CA PRO A 28 7.32 7.45 11.27
C PRO A 28 5.89 7.34 11.78
N GLN A 29 5.36 8.34 12.50
CA GLN A 29 3.99 8.29 13.06
C GLN A 29 2.96 8.47 11.94
N SER A 30 3.25 9.41 11.03
CA SER A 30 2.46 9.69 9.83
C SER A 30 2.41 8.46 8.92
N LEU A 31 3.55 7.78 8.74
CA LEU A 31 3.64 6.55 7.96
C LEU A 31 2.87 5.39 8.59
N LYS A 32 2.86 5.25 9.93
CA LYS A 32 2.01 4.25 10.61
C LYS A 32 0.54 4.46 10.33
N LYS A 33 0.07 5.72 10.31
CA LYS A 33 -1.31 6.00 9.95
C LYS A 33 -1.64 5.61 8.51
N ALA A 34 -0.70 5.84 7.58
CA ALA A 34 -0.83 5.41 6.20
C ALA A 34 -0.87 3.88 6.06
N VAL A 35 -0.11 3.14 6.88
CA VAL A 35 -0.19 1.67 6.95
C VAL A 35 -1.62 1.24 7.31
N GLU A 36 -2.22 1.80 8.37
CA GLU A 36 -3.59 1.45 8.78
C GLU A 36 -4.62 1.69 7.66
N TRP A 37 -4.49 2.80 6.91
CA TRP A 37 -5.35 3.08 5.77
C TRP A 37 -5.18 2.05 4.65
N ALA A 38 -3.93 1.73 4.31
CA ALA A 38 -3.63 0.75 3.27
C ALA A 38 -4.05 -0.68 3.67
N GLU A 39 -3.87 -1.07 4.93
CA GLU A 39 -4.36 -2.35 5.48
C GLU A 39 -5.88 -2.44 5.35
N LYS A 40 -6.60 -1.41 5.81
CA LYS A 40 -8.06 -1.34 5.72
C LYS A 40 -8.53 -1.45 4.27
N VAL A 41 -7.87 -0.75 3.35
CA VAL A 41 -8.19 -0.85 1.92
C VAL A 41 -7.95 -2.27 1.42
N ASN A 42 -6.79 -2.86 1.71
CA ASN A 42 -6.40 -4.16 1.16
C ASN A 42 -7.25 -5.32 1.71
N MET A 43 -7.87 -5.16 2.89
CA MET A 43 -8.87 -6.09 3.43
C MET A 43 -10.20 -6.05 2.67
N ASN A 44 -10.55 -4.92 2.04
CA ASN A 44 -11.83 -4.73 1.35
C ASN A 44 -11.69 -4.85 -0.18
N VAL A 45 -10.60 -4.33 -0.74
CA VAL A 45 -10.33 -4.26 -2.17
C VAL A 45 -8.86 -4.60 -2.42
N GLN A 46 -8.56 -5.90 -2.52
CA GLN A 46 -7.22 -6.39 -2.79
C GLN A 46 -6.91 -6.38 -4.28
N ASN A 47 -5.86 -5.67 -4.67
CA ASN A 47 -5.34 -5.65 -6.04
C ASN A 47 -3.81 -5.40 -6.03
N PRO A 48 -3.10 -5.53 -7.16
CA PRO A 48 -1.64 -5.39 -7.20
C PRO A 48 -1.14 -4.04 -6.69
N GLN A 49 -1.81 -2.94 -7.06
CA GLN A 49 -1.41 -1.57 -6.73
C GLN A 49 -1.59 -1.26 -5.25
N ASN A 50 -2.76 -1.58 -4.68
CA ASN A 50 -3.05 -1.39 -3.25
C ASN A 50 -2.09 -2.20 -2.39
N THR A 51 -1.82 -3.44 -2.81
CA THR A 51 -0.89 -4.34 -2.13
C THR A 51 0.55 -3.81 -2.20
N TYR A 52 0.96 -3.23 -3.33
CA TYR A 52 2.27 -2.59 -3.49
C TYR A 52 2.45 -1.38 -2.57
N ILE A 53 1.44 -0.50 -2.48
CA ILE A 53 1.46 0.67 -1.61
C ILE A 53 1.66 0.24 -0.14
N LEU A 54 0.93 -0.79 0.30
CA LEU A 54 1.08 -1.35 1.64
C LEU A 54 2.50 -1.90 1.87
N ALA A 55 3.06 -2.64 0.91
CA ALA A 55 4.42 -3.16 0.99
C ALA A 55 5.47 -2.04 1.13
N LYS A 56 5.33 -0.97 0.33
CA LYS A 56 6.23 0.19 0.38
C LYS A 56 6.14 0.92 1.72
N LEU A 57 4.93 1.07 2.28
CA LEU A 57 4.74 1.66 3.61
C LEU A 57 5.36 0.82 4.72
N TYR A 58 5.23 -0.50 4.67
CA TYR A 58 5.93 -1.38 5.61
C TYR A 58 7.44 -1.26 5.50
N ALA A 59 7.99 -1.16 4.29
CA ALA A 59 9.42 -0.94 4.09
C ALA A 59 9.88 0.35 4.77
N LYS A 60 9.14 1.45 4.59
CA LYS A 60 9.46 2.76 5.18
C LYS A 60 9.27 2.82 6.70
N THR A 61 8.41 1.98 7.27
CA THR A 61 8.20 1.90 8.72
C THR A 61 9.12 0.87 9.40
N GLY A 62 10.00 0.21 8.64
CA GLY A 62 10.94 -0.78 9.16
C GLY A 62 10.34 -2.18 9.38
N ASN A 63 9.08 -2.40 9.01
CA ASN A 63 8.46 -3.73 9.03
C ASN A 63 8.90 -4.54 7.80
N LYS A 64 10.12 -5.11 7.86
CA LYS A 64 10.71 -5.86 6.75
C LYS A 64 9.89 -7.09 6.36
N ASP A 65 9.37 -7.84 7.33
CA ASP A 65 8.60 -9.06 7.08
C ASP A 65 7.29 -8.74 6.35
N GLY A 66 6.57 -7.70 6.80
CA GLY A 66 5.39 -7.19 6.12
C GLY A 66 5.71 -6.69 4.71
N ALA A 67 6.80 -5.93 4.56
CA ALA A 67 7.23 -5.44 3.26
C ALA A 67 7.50 -6.57 2.27
N LEU A 68 8.24 -7.60 2.68
CA LEU A 68 8.54 -8.78 1.85
C LEU A 68 7.29 -9.57 1.50
N LEU A 69 6.39 -9.80 2.46
CA LEU A 69 5.14 -10.54 2.25
C LEU A 69 4.27 -9.85 1.20
N TYR A 70 3.99 -8.56 1.41
CA TYR A 70 3.07 -7.83 0.55
C TYR A 70 3.71 -7.47 -0.81
N ALA A 71 5.03 -7.27 -0.89
CA ALA A 71 5.68 -7.09 -2.19
C ALA A 71 5.63 -8.37 -3.04
N LYS A 72 5.81 -9.55 -2.44
CA LYS A 72 5.62 -10.83 -3.14
C LYS A 72 4.17 -11.02 -3.59
N LEU A 73 3.21 -10.69 -2.72
CA LEU A 73 1.80 -10.80 -3.06
C LEU A 73 1.41 -9.83 -4.20
N SER A 74 1.88 -8.58 -4.15
CA SER A 74 1.65 -7.60 -5.22
C SER A 74 2.19 -8.09 -6.56
N LYS A 75 3.43 -8.60 -6.57
CA LYS A 75 4.04 -9.20 -7.76
C LYS A 75 3.20 -10.35 -8.32
N TYR A 76 2.80 -11.30 -7.47
CA TYR A 76 1.97 -12.44 -7.84
C TYR A 76 0.62 -12.00 -8.44
N LEU A 77 -0.06 -11.05 -7.80
CA LEU A 77 -1.33 -10.52 -8.29
C LEU A 77 -1.16 -9.84 -9.66
N ALA A 78 -0.11 -9.06 -9.87
CA ALA A 78 0.17 -8.44 -11.16
C ALA A 78 0.42 -9.49 -12.26
N GLU A 79 1.28 -10.47 -11.99
CA GLU A 79 1.65 -11.52 -12.96
C GLU A 79 0.44 -12.39 -13.33
N SER A 80 -0.37 -12.79 -12.35
CA SER A 80 -1.60 -13.57 -12.58
C SER A 80 -2.66 -12.81 -13.40
N GLN A 81 -2.60 -11.47 -13.41
CA GLN A 81 -3.50 -10.61 -14.18
C GLN A 81 -2.88 -10.15 -15.51
N GLY A 82 -1.67 -10.58 -15.85
CA GLY A 82 -0.94 -10.10 -17.03
C GLY A 82 -0.57 -8.62 -16.98
N GLN A 83 -0.45 -8.05 -15.77
CA GLN A 83 -0.06 -6.66 -15.52
C GLN A 83 1.46 -6.54 -15.25
N ASP A 84 1.99 -5.32 -15.33
CA ASP A 84 3.38 -5.04 -14.99
C ASP A 84 3.66 -5.29 -13.50
N SER A 85 4.68 -6.11 -13.22
CA SER A 85 5.13 -6.44 -11.87
C SER A 85 6.50 -5.82 -11.52
N SER A 86 6.97 -4.88 -12.35
CA SER A 86 8.32 -4.31 -12.25
C SER A 86 8.52 -3.57 -10.93
N LEU A 87 7.55 -2.76 -10.50
CA LEU A 87 7.63 -2.02 -9.24
C LEU A 87 7.74 -2.94 -8.02
N ALA A 88 6.94 -4.00 -7.98
CA ALA A 88 7.01 -4.97 -6.88
C ALA A 88 8.32 -5.76 -6.91
N THR A 89 8.84 -6.09 -8.09
CA THR A 89 10.14 -6.75 -8.24
C THR A 89 11.28 -5.85 -7.77
N GLN A 90 11.30 -4.57 -8.14
CA GLN A 90 12.29 -3.60 -7.68
C GLN A 90 12.24 -3.43 -6.16
N LEU A 91 11.05 -3.33 -5.56
CA LEU A 91 10.91 -3.26 -4.12
C LEU A 91 11.46 -4.52 -3.43
N LEU A 92 11.23 -5.72 -3.99
CA LEU A 92 11.80 -6.95 -3.43
C LEU A 92 13.33 -6.96 -3.49
N GLU A 93 13.94 -6.32 -4.48
CA GLU A 93 15.40 -6.21 -4.59
C GLU A 93 15.99 -5.28 -3.54
N THR A 94 15.30 -4.20 -3.16
CA THR A 94 15.75 -3.28 -2.10
C THR A 94 15.57 -3.84 -0.69
N LEU A 95 14.77 -4.90 -0.53
CA LEU A 95 14.48 -5.55 0.75
C LEU A 95 15.38 -6.76 1.06
N LYS A 96 16.28 -7.14 0.14
CA LYS A 96 17.31 -8.18 0.34
C LYS A 96 18.45 -7.66 1.21
#